data_AF-A0A3P2A9N2-F1
#
_entry.id   AF-A0A3P2A9N2-F1
#
_cell.length_a   1.000
_cell.length_b   1.000
_cell.length_c   1.000
_cell.angle_alpha   90.00
_cell.angle_beta   90.00
_cell.angle_gamma   90.00
#
_symmetry.space_group_name_H-M   'P 1'
#
loop_
_entity.id
_entity.type
_entity.pdbx_description
1 polymer ?
#
loop_
_entity_poly.entity_id
_entity_poly.type
_entity_poly.pdbx_seq_one_letter_code
_entity_poly.pdbx_strand_id
1 'polypeptide(L)'
;MSDIRNHTLSAADSAEISSHRYFFDRIAENEMNDRNRDLIRNRIIPFSYIDSVMNRQTALPGEDYVYNYVYTLPVTEGMKKLHLRLESIIEATDRSTWRPAASDTLLFVVASLSDLIDRSLLQQFIVTPPAGDSTFVSGDSITAEPTYSPGGAEYAEGLRLLQEREYRKALPMLQAHPDYNTALCLTQLGYHDEAIGLLKQLPSSARTKYLHAVACARKGDDQSAVIYMLDACRMNPDLVLRIPLDPELSDLIPKFYGLRKELDQISERGI
;
A
#
# COMPACT_ATOMS: atom_id res chain seq x y z
N MET A 1 -42.12 -19.33 78.79
CA MET A 1 -41.08 -19.44 77.74
C MET A 1 -41.60 -20.43 76.71
N SER A 2 -42.23 -19.93 75.66
CA SER A 2 -42.93 -20.72 74.65
C SER A 2 -41.97 -21.22 73.58
N ASP A 3 -41.88 -22.54 73.49
CA ASP A 3 -41.51 -23.41 72.36
C ASP A 3 -41.04 -22.71 71.07
N ILE A 4 -39.73 -22.74 70.80
CA ILE A 4 -39.19 -22.52 69.46
C ILE A 4 -39.30 -23.84 68.71
N ARG A 5 -40.26 -23.96 67.79
CA ARG A 5 -40.40 -25.13 66.92
C ARG A 5 -39.47 -24.99 65.72
N ASN A 6 -38.53 -25.92 65.59
CA ASN A 6 -37.62 -26.02 64.46
C ASN A 6 -38.38 -26.63 63.27
N HIS A 7 -38.63 -25.84 62.22
CA HIS A 7 -39.20 -26.36 60.97
C HIS A 7 -38.05 -26.90 60.11
N THR A 8 -37.98 -28.22 59.95
CA THR A 8 -37.06 -28.86 59.00
C THR A 8 -37.57 -28.62 57.58
N LEU A 9 -36.87 -27.80 56.81
CA LEU A 9 -37.18 -27.53 55.41
C LEU A 9 -37.05 -28.82 54.60
N SER A 10 -38.13 -29.20 53.90
CA SER A 10 -38.13 -30.31 52.96
C SER A 10 -37.51 -29.90 51.62
N ALA A 11 -37.04 -30.88 50.84
CA ALA A 11 -36.65 -30.64 49.45
C ALA A 11 -37.84 -30.16 48.60
N ALA A 12 -39.07 -30.54 48.97
CA ALA A 12 -40.29 -30.04 48.33
C ALA A 12 -40.52 -28.54 48.61
N ASP A 13 -40.27 -28.09 49.85
CA ASP A 13 -40.39 -26.68 50.23
C ASP A 13 -39.33 -25.83 49.50
N SER A 14 -38.12 -26.37 49.31
CA SER A 14 -37.08 -25.73 48.51
C SER A 14 -37.49 -25.58 47.03
N ALA A 15 -38.18 -26.57 46.47
CA ALA A 15 -38.66 -26.54 45.08
C ALA A 15 -39.81 -25.54 44.89
N GLU A 16 -40.74 -25.45 45.85
CA GLU A 16 -41.85 -24.49 45.83
C GLU A 16 -41.36 -23.04 45.98
N ILE A 17 -40.36 -22.82 46.82
CA ILE A 17 -39.70 -21.50 46.95
C ILE A 17 -38.95 -21.15 45.65
N SER A 18 -38.31 -22.13 45.01
CA SER A 18 -37.59 -21.91 43.76
C SER A 18 -38.54 -21.53 42.61
N SER A 19 -39.68 -22.22 42.49
CA SER A 19 -40.66 -21.99 41.41
C SER A 19 -41.35 -20.62 41.50
N HIS A 20 -41.59 -20.09 42.70
CA HIS A 20 -42.25 -18.80 42.89
C HIS A 20 -41.31 -17.59 42.90
N ARG A 21 -39.99 -17.81 42.94
CA ARG A 21 -38.99 -16.75 43.13
C ARG A 21 -38.05 -16.57 41.94
N TYR A 22 -37.97 -17.57 41.06
CA TYR A 22 -37.35 -17.43 39.74
C TYR A 22 -38.38 -16.95 38.72
N PHE A 23 -38.21 -15.72 38.22
CA PHE A 23 -39.04 -15.17 37.15
C PHE A 23 -38.63 -15.74 35.80
N PHE A 24 -38.91 -17.02 35.54
CA PHE A 24 -38.52 -17.72 34.32
C PHE A 24 -38.94 -16.98 33.05
N ASP A 25 -40.16 -16.43 33.01
CA ASP A 25 -40.65 -15.69 31.86
C ASP A 25 -39.83 -14.42 31.58
N ARG A 26 -39.45 -13.68 32.63
CA ARG A 26 -38.63 -12.46 32.49
C ARG A 26 -37.19 -12.78 32.11
N ILE A 27 -36.66 -13.92 32.60
CA ILE A 27 -35.33 -14.40 32.22
C ILE A 27 -35.33 -14.79 30.74
N ALA A 28 -36.33 -15.55 30.30
CA ALA A 28 -36.47 -15.94 28.91
C ALA A 28 -36.65 -14.72 27.98
N GLU A 29 -37.42 -13.72 28.40
CA GLU A 29 -37.61 -12.47 27.65
C GLU A 29 -36.31 -11.65 27.57
N ASN A 30 -35.56 -11.53 28.66
CA ASN A 30 -34.24 -10.88 28.63
C ASN A 30 -33.25 -11.62 27.74
N GLU A 31 -33.19 -12.95 27.81
CA GLU A 31 -32.34 -13.75 26.92
C GLU A 31 -32.75 -13.58 25.45
N MET A 32 -34.03 -13.50 25.15
CA MET A 32 -34.54 -13.28 23.80
C MET A 32 -34.21 -11.86 23.31
N ASN A 33 -34.32 -10.85 24.17
CA ASN A 33 -33.93 -9.48 23.88
C ASN A 33 -32.42 -9.35 23.65
N ASP A 34 -31.59 -10.03 24.43
CA ASP A 34 -30.14 -10.06 24.24
C ASP A 34 -29.75 -10.75 22.92
N ARG A 35 -30.37 -11.89 22.59
CA ARG A 35 -30.15 -12.57 21.30
C ARG A 35 -30.53 -11.71 20.11
N ASN A 36 -31.61 -10.93 20.23
CA ASN A 36 -32.14 -10.11 19.14
C ASN A 36 -31.59 -8.68 19.10
N ARG A 37 -30.70 -8.31 20.03
CA ARG A 37 -30.20 -6.96 20.22
C ARG A 37 -29.64 -6.36 18.93
N ASP A 38 -28.82 -7.12 18.21
CA ASP A 38 -28.14 -6.63 17.01
C ASP A 38 -29.09 -6.53 15.80
N LEU A 39 -30.06 -7.44 15.68
CA LEU A 39 -31.11 -7.39 14.66
C LEU A 39 -32.02 -6.17 14.86
N ILE A 40 -32.42 -5.89 16.10
CA ILE A 40 -33.22 -4.73 16.46
C ILE A 40 -32.43 -3.43 16.22
N ARG A 41 -31.15 -3.41 16.60
CA ARG A 41 -30.23 -2.28 16.37
C ARG A 41 -30.13 -1.91 14.90
N ASN A 42 -29.92 -2.90 14.02
CA ASN A 42 -29.84 -2.69 12.57
C ASN A 42 -31.16 -2.22 11.94
N ARG A 43 -32.31 -2.54 12.56
CA ARG A 43 -33.62 -2.11 12.07
C ARG A 43 -34.01 -0.71 12.55
N ILE A 44 -33.60 -0.33 13.75
CA ILE A 44 -33.97 0.95 14.39
C ILE A 44 -33.00 2.07 14.02
N ILE A 45 -31.74 1.76 13.76
CA ILE A 45 -30.72 2.77 13.42
C ILE A 45 -30.58 2.83 11.89
N PRO A 46 -31.10 3.87 11.22
CA PRO A 46 -31.10 3.96 9.76
C PRO A 46 -29.68 4.08 9.16
N PHE A 47 -28.72 4.52 9.98
CA PHE A 47 -27.32 4.66 9.63
C PHE A 47 -26.46 4.13 10.79
N SER A 48 -26.03 2.87 10.73
CA SER A 48 -25.18 2.27 11.78
C SER A 48 -23.89 3.06 11.99
N TYR A 49 -23.52 3.25 13.26
CA TYR A 49 -22.26 3.92 13.61
C TYR A 49 -21.06 3.13 13.09
N ILE A 50 -20.17 3.81 12.36
CA ILE A 50 -18.87 3.27 11.95
C ILE A 50 -17.98 3.25 13.21
N ASP A 51 -17.45 2.09 13.58
CA ASP A 51 -16.79 1.83 14.86
C ASP A 51 -15.44 2.57 15.07
N SER A 52 -15.02 3.48 14.16
CA SER A 52 -13.65 4.01 14.20
C SER A 52 -13.42 5.47 13.77
N VAL A 53 -14.40 6.38 13.85
CA VAL A 53 -14.11 7.82 13.52
C VAL A 53 -14.81 8.85 14.40
N MET A 54 -15.57 8.45 15.42
CA MET A 54 -16.25 9.40 16.31
C MET A 54 -15.42 9.64 17.57
N ASN A 55 -14.81 10.82 17.70
CA ASN A 55 -14.22 11.29 18.94
C ASN A 55 -15.21 12.23 19.65
N ARG A 56 -15.49 11.98 20.93
CA ARG A 56 -16.30 12.86 21.78
C ARG A 56 -15.37 13.53 22.78
N GLN A 57 -15.12 14.83 22.58
CA GLN A 57 -14.26 15.62 23.45
C GLN A 57 -14.93 16.96 23.79
N THR A 58 -14.70 17.45 25.01
CA THR A 58 -15.10 18.80 25.42
C THR A 58 -14.02 19.78 25.00
N ALA A 59 -14.29 20.63 24.01
CA ALA A 59 -13.36 21.69 23.58
C ALA A 59 -13.52 22.93 24.47
N LEU A 60 -12.41 23.62 24.77
CA LEU A 60 -12.41 24.91 25.46
C LEU A 60 -12.70 26.03 24.43
N PRO A 61 -13.63 26.95 24.70
CA PRO A 61 -13.89 28.07 23.81
C PRO A 61 -12.65 28.95 23.61
N GLY A 62 -12.29 29.21 22.35
CA GLY A 62 -11.16 30.11 21.99
C GLY A 62 -9.83 29.41 21.69
N GLU A 63 -9.75 28.09 21.85
CA GLU A 63 -8.56 27.29 21.52
C GLU A 63 -8.75 26.53 20.22
N ASP A 64 -7.67 26.34 19.46
CA ASP A 64 -7.67 25.51 18.26
C ASP A 64 -7.89 24.04 18.61
N TYR A 65 -8.82 23.40 17.92
CA TYR A 65 -9.10 21.97 18.09
C TYR A 65 -8.38 21.14 17.02
N VAL A 66 -7.44 20.30 17.44
CA VAL A 66 -6.69 19.40 16.55
C VAL A 66 -7.03 17.94 16.88
N TYR A 67 -7.60 17.23 15.90
CA TYR A 67 -7.87 15.80 15.99
C TYR A 67 -7.01 15.02 14.99
N ASN A 68 -5.96 14.37 15.50
CA ASN A 68 -5.14 13.48 14.69
C ASN A 68 -5.81 12.11 14.61
N TYR A 69 -6.10 11.65 13.40
CA TYR A 69 -6.61 10.29 13.17
C TYR A 69 -5.68 9.58 12.16
N VAL A 70 -5.52 8.28 12.34
CA VAL A 70 -4.77 7.42 11.44
C VAL A 70 -5.73 6.42 10.85
N TYR A 71 -5.79 6.34 9.53
CA TYR A 71 -6.59 5.36 8.82
C TYR A 71 -5.70 4.57 7.86
N THR A 72 -5.65 3.26 8.05
CA THR A 72 -4.85 2.35 7.22
C THR A 72 -5.75 1.80 6.12
N LEU A 73 -5.43 2.17 4.88
CA LEU A 73 -6.10 1.63 3.69
C LEU A 73 -5.33 0.40 3.18
N PRO A 74 -6.00 -0.75 2.97
CA PRO A 74 -5.36 -1.89 2.31
C PRO A 74 -5.09 -1.53 0.84
N VAL A 75 -3.83 -1.62 0.42
CA VAL A 75 -3.48 -1.50 -0.99
C VAL A 75 -3.86 -2.79 -1.71
N THR A 76 -4.67 -2.69 -2.76
CA THR A 76 -5.02 -3.84 -3.62
C THR A 76 -3.98 -4.01 -4.73
N GLU A 77 -3.84 -5.24 -5.22
CA GLU A 77 -2.98 -5.52 -6.37
C GLU A 77 -3.43 -4.66 -7.57
N GLY A 78 -2.47 -3.97 -8.21
CA GLY A 78 -2.76 -3.05 -9.31
C GLY A 78 -3.14 -1.61 -8.90
N MET A 79 -3.30 -1.30 -7.60
CA MET A 79 -3.59 0.07 -7.17
C MET A 79 -2.38 1.00 -7.41
N LYS A 80 -2.55 1.99 -8.31
CA LYS A 80 -1.49 2.95 -8.68
C LYS A 80 -1.64 4.33 -8.05
N LYS A 81 -2.88 4.78 -7.89
CA LYS A 81 -3.23 6.12 -7.42
C LYS A 81 -4.35 6.00 -6.39
N LEU A 82 -4.25 6.77 -5.32
CA LEU A 82 -5.28 6.91 -4.30
C LEU A 82 -5.68 8.39 -4.23
N HIS A 83 -6.95 8.67 -4.50
CA HIS A 83 -7.53 9.99 -4.32
C HIS A 83 -8.19 10.03 -2.95
N LEU A 84 -7.68 10.87 -2.06
CA LEU A 84 -8.23 11.07 -0.73
C LEU A 84 -8.97 12.41 -0.70
N ARG A 85 -10.28 12.34 -0.43
CA ARG A 85 -11.10 13.52 -0.14
C ARG A 85 -11.52 13.44 1.32
N LEU A 86 -11.31 14.53 2.06
CA LEU A 86 -11.70 14.62 3.45
C LEU A 86 -12.94 15.49 3.58
N GLU A 87 -13.98 14.91 4.17
CA GLU A 87 -15.20 15.59 4.56
C GLU A 87 -15.40 15.44 6.06
N SER A 88 -15.89 16.50 6.70
CA SER A 88 -16.09 16.53 8.15
C SER A 88 -17.40 17.20 8.50
N ILE A 89 -17.99 16.77 9.62
CA ILE A 89 -19.18 17.35 10.22
C ILE A 89 -18.90 17.48 11.71
N ILE A 90 -19.11 18.66 12.26
CA ILE A 90 -19.05 18.90 13.69
C ILE A 90 -20.48 19.04 14.18
N GLU A 91 -20.87 18.18 15.13
CA GLU A 91 -22.17 18.24 15.81
C GLU A 91 -21.95 18.64 17.27
N ALA A 92 -22.57 19.73 17.68
CA ALA A 92 -22.53 20.19 19.06
C ALA A 92 -23.59 19.49 19.92
N THR A 93 -23.47 19.61 21.25
CA THR A 93 -24.37 18.97 22.22
C THR A 93 -25.84 19.39 22.07
N ASP A 94 -26.08 20.59 21.54
CA ASP A 94 -27.41 21.12 21.22
C ASP A 94 -27.97 20.63 19.87
N ARG A 95 -27.25 19.71 19.20
CA ARG A 95 -27.52 19.18 17.85
C ARG A 95 -27.38 20.21 16.73
N SER A 96 -26.79 21.37 17.00
CA SER A 96 -26.36 22.24 15.91
C SER A 96 -25.21 21.60 15.15
N THR A 97 -25.22 21.74 13.83
CA THR A 97 -24.21 21.14 12.95
C THR A 97 -23.45 22.23 12.22
N TRP A 98 -22.12 22.10 12.20
CA TRP A 98 -21.24 22.91 11.37
C TRP A 98 -20.44 22.01 10.42
N ARG A 99 -20.25 22.47 9.19
CA ARG A 99 -19.46 21.78 8.18
C ARG A 99 -18.27 22.65 7.81
N PRO A 100 -17.04 22.22 8.08
CA PRO A 100 -15.85 22.85 7.54
C PRO A 100 -15.89 22.88 6.01
N ALA A 101 -15.12 23.78 5.39
CA ALA A 101 -14.93 23.75 3.95
C ALA A 101 -14.39 22.38 3.52
N ALA A 102 -14.90 21.85 2.41
CA ALA A 102 -14.42 20.57 1.88
C ALA A 102 -12.92 20.66 1.63
N SER A 103 -12.18 19.64 2.08
CA SER A 103 -10.77 19.52 1.75
C SER A 103 -10.63 19.24 0.25
N ASP A 104 -9.56 19.76 -0.36
CA ASP A 104 -9.23 19.39 -1.73
C ASP A 104 -8.87 17.90 -1.83
N THR A 105 -8.92 17.36 -3.04
CA THR A 105 -8.59 15.95 -3.27
C THR A 105 -7.07 15.77 -3.31
N LEU A 106 -6.53 15.09 -2.29
CA LEU A 106 -5.12 14.71 -2.27
C LEU A 106 -4.89 13.49 -3.15
N LEU A 107 -3.92 13.57 -4.06
CA LEU A 107 -3.49 12.44 -4.88
C LEU A 107 -2.23 11.80 -4.28
N PHE A 108 -2.35 10.56 -3.84
CA PHE A 108 -1.23 9.72 -3.47
C PHE A 108 -0.88 8.79 -4.65
N VAL A 109 0.39 8.73 -5.02
CA VAL A 109 0.91 7.78 -6.01
C VAL A 109 1.57 6.63 -5.26
N VAL A 110 1.13 5.40 -5.53
CA VAL A 110 1.70 4.20 -4.92
C VAL A 110 2.99 3.87 -5.66
N ALA A 111 4.13 4.19 -5.02
CA ALA A 111 5.46 3.90 -5.54
C ALA A 111 5.58 2.41 -5.88
N SER A 112 6.25 2.12 -7.00
CA SER A 112 6.48 0.75 -7.43
C SER A 112 7.83 0.61 -8.11
N LEU A 113 8.36 -0.60 -8.08
CA LEU A 113 9.54 -0.94 -8.88
C LEU A 113 9.25 -0.88 -10.38
N SER A 114 7.98 -0.94 -10.82
CA SER A 114 7.61 -0.64 -12.23
C SER A 114 7.98 0.79 -12.65
N ASP A 115 8.18 1.72 -11.72
CA ASP A 115 8.65 3.08 -12.05
C ASP A 115 10.13 3.10 -12.47
N LEU A 116 10.85 2.00 -12.22
CA LEU A 116 12.24 1.84 -12.62
C LEU A 116 12.40 1.37 -14.07
N ILE A 117 11.35 1.25 -14.88
CA ILE A 117 11.47 0.85 -16.29
C ILE A 117 12.46 1.76 -17.04
N ASP A 118 13.37 1.16 -17.80
CA ASP A 118 14.29 1.87 -18.68
C ASP A 118 13.76 1.93 -20.11
N ARG A 119 13.13 3.05 -20.46
CA ARG A 119 12.60 3.28 -21.82
C ARG A 119 13.69 3.66 -22.83
N SER A 120 14.90 4.00 -22.38
CA SER A 120 15.99 4.34 -23.30
C SER A 120 16.41 3.15 -24.16
N LEU A 121 16.22 1.92 -23.64
CA LEU A 121 16.45 0.68 -24.38
C LEU A 121 15.58 0.53 -25.64
N LEU A 122 14.47 1.25 -25.75
CA LEU A 122 13.69 1.28 -27.00
C LEU A 122 14.43 1.91 -28.17
N GLN A 123 15.43 2.75 -27.91
CA GLN A 123 16.19 3.44 -28.96
C GLN A 123 16.91 2.46 -29.88
N GLN A 124 17.30 1.29 -29.38
CA GLN A 124 17.97 0.25 -30.19
C GLN A 124 17.07 -0.35 -31.28
N PHE A 125 15.76 -0.12 -31.22
CA PHE A 125 14.79 -0.65 -32.18
C PHE A 125 14.22 0.37 -33.14
N ILE A 126 14.68 1.63 -33.08
CA ILE A 126 14.20 2.68 -33.98
C ILE A 126 14.66 2.35 -35.40
N VAL A 127 13.71 2.31 -36.34
CA VAL A 127 13.98 2.15 -37.77
C VAL A 127 14.09 3.53 -38.37
N THR A 128 15.30 3.95 -38.73
CA THR A 128 15.48 5.16 -39.55
C THR A 128 14.94 4.88 -40.94
N PRO A 129 13.95 5.65 -41.44
CA PRO A 129 13.48 5.47 -42.80
C PRO A 129 14.64 5.71 -43.79
N PRO A 130 14.69 4.96 -44.91
CA PRO A 130 15.75 5.15 -45.90
C PRO A 130 15.74 6.59 -46.40
N ALA A 131 16.93 7.17 -46.57
CA ALA A 131 17.17 8.56 -46.97
C ALA A 131 16.79 8.86 -48.44
N GLY A 132 15.54 8.60 -48.82
CA GLY A 132 15.05 8.69 -50.19
C GLY A 132 13.56 8.99 -50.26
N ASP A 133 13.18 10.17 -49.78
CA ASP A 133 12.34 11.17 -50.48
C ASP A 133 11.99 12.26 -49.47
N SER A 134 12.91 13.22 -49.34
CA SER A 134 12.62 14.50 -48.68
C SER A 134 11.72 15.33 -49.60
N THR A 135 10.48 14.87 -49.79
CA THR A 135 9.43 15.71 -50.36
C THR A 135 8.89 16.54 -49.21
N PHE A 136 9.22 17.83 -49.25
CA PHE A 136 8.73 18.91 -48.41
C PHE A 136 7.39 18.62 -47.72
N VAL A 137 7.44 18.42 -46.39
CA VAL A 137 6.29 18.67 -45.52
C VAL A 137 6.47 20.06 -44.95
N SER A 138 5.88 21.04 -45.62
CA SER A 138 5.62 22.35 -45.04
C SER A 138 4.44 22.21 -44.08
N GLY A 139 4.64 22.59 -42.81
CA GLY A 139 3.55 22.85 -41.86
C GLY A 139 3.43 21.88 -40.69
N ASP A 140 3.94 22.32 -39.53
CA ASP A 140 3.28 22.20 -38.23
C ASP A 140 2.98 20.80 -37.64
N SER A 141 3.97 19.89 -37.65
CA SER A 141 3.93 18.65 -36.87
C SER A 141 5.30 18.31 -36.26
N ILE A 142 5.60 18.95 -35.13
CA ILE A 142 6.71 18.55 -34.26
C ILE A 142 6.19 17.42 -33.36
N THR A 143 6.12 16.19 -33.86
CA THR A 143 6.25 14.90 -33.14
C THR A 143 5.81 13.76 -34.07
N ALA A 144 6.67 13.35 -35.01
CA ALA A 144 6.50 12.04 -35.61
C ALA A 144 6.91 10.99 -34.57
N GLU A 145 5.97 10.16 -34.11
CA GLU A 145 6.26 9.02 -33.24
C GLU A 145 7.35 8.14 -33.89
N PRO A 146 8.41 7.75 -33.15
CA PRO A 146 9.47 6.91 -33.70
C PRO A 146 8.88 5.58 -34.18
N THR A 147 9.19 5.18 -35.41
CA THR A 147 8.77 3.88 -35.94
C THR A 147 9.74 2.80 -35.46
N TYR A 148 9.22 1.81 -34.75
CA TYR A 148 10.00 0.68 -34.23
C TYR A 148 9.99 -0.51 -35.21
N SER A 149 11.04 -1.33 -35.15
CA SER A 149 11.05 -2.64 -35.80
C SER A 149 9.95 -3.54 -35.20
N PRO A 150 9.52 -4.63 -35.86
CA PRO A 150 8.53 -5.55 -35.30
C PRO A 150 8.89 -6.05 -33.89
N GLY A 151 10.16 -6.41 -33.66
CA GLY A 151 10.64 -6.79 -32.33
C GLY A 151 10.65 -5.61 -31.33
N GLY A 152 10.90 -4.39 -31.80
CA GLY A 152 10.77 -3.19 -30.98
C GLY A 152 9.34 -2.87 -30.57
N ALA A 153 8.35 -3.14 -31.43
CA ALA A 153 6.94 -2.99 -31.12
C ALA A 153 6.49 -4.00 -30.06
N GLU A 154 6.92 -5.26 -30.17
CA GLU A 154 6.69 -6.29 -29.14
C GLU A 154 7.34 -5.90 -27.81
N TYR A 155 8.59 -5.43 -27.84
CA TYR A 155 9.27 -4.96 -26.64
C TYR A 155 8.57 -3.75 -26.01
N ALA A 156 8.11 -2.78 -26.82
CA ALA A 156 7.35 -1.62 -26.35
C ALA A 156 6.03 -2.04 -25.66
N GLU A 157 5.33 -3.03 -26.20
CA GLU A 157 4.15 -3.61 -25.55
C GLU A 157 4.52 -4.33 -24.25
N GLY A 158 5.66 -5.04 -24.22
CA GLY A 158 6.22 -5.62 -23.00
C GLY A 158 6.47 -4.57 -21.90
N LEU A 159 7.02 -3.41 -22.25
CA LEU A 159 7.20 -2.29 -21.31
C LEU A 159 5.87 -1.69 -20.85
N ARG A 160 4.88 -1.60 -21.74
CA ARG A 160 3.52 -1.15 -21.39
C ARG A 160 2.90 -2.10 -20.36
N LEU A 161 2.97 -3.40 -20.59
CA LEU A 161 2.47 -4.42 -19.66
C LEU A 161 3.21 -4.40 -18.32
N LEU A 162 4.54 -4.20 -18.33
CA LEU A 162 5.35 -4.04 -17.12
C LEU A 162 4.94 -2.81 -16.30
N GLN A 163 4.61 -1.68 -16.96
CA GLN A 163 4.08 -0.47 -16.34
C GLN A 163 2.65 -0.68 -15.79
N GLU A 164 1.86 -1.52 -16.44
CA GLU A 164 0.53 -1.94 -15.99
C GLU A 164 0.56 -3.02 -14.91
N ARG A 165 1.75 -3.44 -14.46
CA ARG A 165 1.96 -4.50 -13.46
C ARG A 165 1.46 -5.88 -13.91
N GLU A 166 1.30 -6.06 -15.21
CA GLU A 166 0.90 -7.31 -15.86
C GLU A 166 2.13 -8.18 -16.17
N TYR A 167 2.93 -8.47 -15.13
CA TYR A 167 4.27 -9.04 -15.29
C TYR A 167 4.29 -10.39 -16.01
N ARG A 168 3.30 -11.25 -15.75
CA ARG A 168 3.18 -12.56 -16.42
C ARG A 168 2.97 -12.42 -17.93
N LYS A 169 2.27 -11.37 -18.37
CA LYS A 169 2.04 -11.08 -19.79
C LYS A 169 3.24 -10.37 -20.42
N ALA A 170 3.96 -9.56 -19.64
CA ALA A 170 5.15 -8.84 -20.09
C ALA A 170 6.34 -9.78 -20.34
N LEU A 171 6.55 -10.79 -19.48
CA LEU A 171 7.75 -11.62 -19.51
C LEU A 171 8.02 -12.27 -20.88
N PRO A 172 7.08 -12.90 -21.59
CA PRO A 172 7.35 -13.49 -22.90
C PRO A 172 7.86 -12.49 -23.95
N MET A 173 7.42 -11.24 -23.88
CA MET A 173 7.84 -10.18 -24.81
C MET A 173 9.23 -9.64 -24.46
N LEU A 174 9.54 -9.57 -23.17
CA LEU A 174 10.82 -9.05 -22.67
C LEU A 174 11.93 -10.12 -22.71
N GLN A 175 11.60 -11.39 -22.50
CA GLN A 175 12.59 -12.48 -22.39
C GLN A 175 13.43 -12.70 -23.66
N ALA A 176 12.94 -12.28 -24.83
CA ALA A 176 13.73 -12.24 -26.06
C ALA A 176 14.96 -11.31 -25.96
N HIS A 177 14.94 -10.37 -25.02
CA HIS A 177 15.96 -9.36 -24.76
C HIS A 177 16.41 -9.44 -23.30
N PRO A 178 17.47 -10.21 -22.97
CA PRO A 178 17.96 -10.35 -21.60
C PRO A 178 18.68 -9.06 -21.14
N ASP A 179 17.90 -8.04 -20.84
CA ASP A 179 18.34 -6.70 -20.47
C ASP A 179 17.85 -6.31 -19.07
N TYR A 180 18.00 -5.02 -18.73
CA TYR A 180 17.58 -4.47 -17.46
C TYR A 180 16.06 -4.62 -17.20
N ASN A 181 15.22 -4.41 -18.20
CA ASN A 181 13.77 -4.49 -18.04
C ASN A 181 13.31 -5.93 -17.87
N THR A 182 13.99 -6.88 -18.52
CA THR A 182 13.78 -8.31 -18.28
C THR A 182 14.16 -8.69 -16.86
N ALA A 183 15.31 -8.23 -16.36
CA ALA A 183 15.69 -8.43 -14.96
C ALA A 183 14.66 -7.84 -14.00
N LEU A 184 14.15 -6.63 -14.29
CA LEU A 184 13.11 -5.97 -13.49
C LEU A 184 11.83 -6.81 -13.45
N CYS A 185 11.40 -7.33 -14.60
CA CYS A 185 10.22 -8.20 -14.71
C CYS A 185 10.39 -9.49 -13.90
N LEU A 186 11.55 -10.15 -13.99
CA LEU A 186 11.89 -11.34 -13.19
C LEU A 186 11.86 -11.03 -11.69
N THR A 187 12.42 -9.90 -11.25
CA THR A 187 12.36 -9.45 -9.85
C THR A 187 10.92 -9.26 -9.37
N GLN A 188 10.02 -8.73 -10.21
CA GLN A 188 8.60 -8.55 -9.87
C GLN A 188 7.84 -9.88 -9.79
N LEU A 189 8.21 -10.87 -10.60
CA LEU A 189 7.57 -12.19 -10.62
C LEU A 189 8.03 -13.13 -9.49
N GLY A 190 9.06 -12.75 -8.73
CA GLY A 190 9.64 -13.58 -7.68
C GLY A 190 10.77 -14.50 -8.14
N TYR A 191 11.21 -14.38 -9.40
CA TYR A 191 12.32 -15.17 -9.95
C TYR A 191 13.67 -14.54 -9.58
N HIS A 192 13.95 -14.46 -8.28
CA HIS A 192 15.09 -13.70 -7.73
C HIS A 192 16.45 -14.23 -8.18
N ASP A 193 16.63 -15.56 -8.24
CA ASP A 193 17.89 -16.16 -8.67
C ASP A 193 18.20 -15.87 -10.14
N GLU A 194 17.20 -15.98 -11.01
CA GLU A 194 17.33 -15.65 -12.44
C GLU A 194 17.59 -14.16 -12.63
N ALA A 195 16.86 -13.30 -11.92
CA ALA A 195 17.09 -11.85 -11.94
C ALA A 195 18.51 -11.50 -11.50
N ILE A 196 18.99 -12.05 -10.38
CA ILE A 196 20.35 -11.83 -9.87
C ILE A 196 21.39 -12.35 -10.88
N GLY A 197 21.16 -13.53 -11.47
CA GLY A 197 22.04 -14.10 -12.49
C GLY A 197 22.18 -13.20 -13.71
N LEU A 198 21.06 -12.65 -14.18
CA LEU A 198 21.04 -11.70 -15.29
C LEU A 198 21.72 -10.37 -14.93
N LEU A 199 21.40 -9.80 -13.76
CA LEU A 199 21.98 -8.53 -13.30
C LEU A 199 23.51 -8.56 -13.15
N LYS A 200 24.10 -9.72 -12.88
CA LYS A 200 25.56 -9.91 -12.85
C LYS A 200 26.21 -9.84 -14.23
N GLN A 201 25.47 -10.14 -15.29
CA GLN A 201 25.96 -10.13 -16.66
C GLN A 201 25.78 -8.76 -17.34
N LEU A 202 24.84 -7.96 -16.84
CA LEU A 202 24.57 -6.62 -17.37
C LEU A 202 25.66 -5.60 -16.97
N PRO A 203 25.84 -4.52 -17.76
CA PRO A 203 26.73 -3.44 -17.40
C PRO A 203 26.43 -2.85 -16.02
N SER A 204 27.48 -2.51 -15.27
CA SER A 204 27.34 -1.90 -13.96
C SER A 204 26.85 -0.46 -14.10
N SER A 205 25.71 -0.16 -13.48
CA SER A 205 25.10 1.16 -13.41
C SER A 205 24.40 1.32 -12.06
N ALA A 206 24.09 2.55 -11.66
CA ALA A 206 23.33 2.78 -10.44
C ALA A 206 22.00 2.00 -10.44
N ARG A 207 21.30 1.96 -11.59
CA ARG A 207 20.01 1.27 -11.74
C ARG A 207 20.15 -0.25 -11.62
N THR A 208 21.15 -0.84 -12.28
CA THR A 208 21.38 -2.30 -12.23
C THR A 208 21.77 -2.72 -10.82
N LYS A 209 22.65 -1.97 -10.14
CA LYS A 209 23.01 -2.25 -8.74
C LYS A 209 21.82 -2.07 -7.78
N TYR A 210 21.01 -1.04 -7.97
CA TYR A 210 19.82 -0.81 -7.14
C TYR A 210 18.83 -1.97 -7.26
N LEU A 211 18.52 -2.39 -8.48
CA LEU A 211 17.62 -3.52 -8.71
C LEU A 211 18.21 -4.84 -8.18
N HIS A 212 19.53 -5.01 -8.24
CA HIS A 212 20.24 -6.15 -7.65
C HIS A 212 20.08 -6.16 -6.12
N ALA A 213 20.22 -5.00 -5.47
CA ALA A 213 19.99 -4.87 -4.05
C ALA A 213 18.57 -5.32 -3.66
N VAL A 214 17.56 -4.86 -4.40
CA VAL A 214 16.16 -5.25 -4.18
C VAL A 214 15.98 -6.76 -4.36
N ALA A 215 16.54 -7.35 -5.42
CA ALA A 215 16.44 -8.79 -5.65
C ALA A 215 17.12 -9.62 -4.54
N CYS A 216 18.29 -9.17 -4.05
CA CYS A 216 18.97 -9.79 -2.90
C CYS A 216 18.13 -9.70 -1.62
N ALA A 217 17.54 -8.52 -1.33
CA ALA A 217 16.71 -8.33 -0.16
C ALA A 217 15.46 -9.22 -0.19
N ARG A 218 14.77 -9.32 -1.34
CA ARG A 218 13.62 -10.25 -1.50
C ARG A 218 13.99 -11.71 -1.33
N LYS A 219 15.22 -12.08 -1.72
CA LYS A 219 15.77 -13.43 -1.51
C LYS A 219 16.15 -13.71 -0.04
N GLY A 220 16.26 -12.67 0.80
CA GLY A 220 16.70 -12.75 2.19
C GLY A 220 18.23 -12.65 2.37
N ASP A 221 18.96 -12.23 1.34
CA ASP A 221 20.39 -11.92 1.42
C ASP A 221 20.60 -10.44 1.74
N ASP A 222 20.32 -10.10 3.00
CA ASP A 222 20.39 -8.72 3.51
C ASP A 222 21.79 -8.11 3.38
N GLN A 223 22.86 -8.92 3.50
CA GLN A 223 24.24 -8.44 3.41
C GLN A 223 24.59 -7.98 2.00
N SER A 224 24.35 -8.84 1.00
CA SER A 224 24.56 -8.45 -0.40
C SER A 224 23.66 -7.29 -0.79
N ALA A 225 22.42 -7.27 -0.30
CA ALA A 225 21.49 -6.18 -0.56
C ALA A 225 22.05 -4.83 -0.12
N VAL A 226 22.57 -4.72 1.11
CA VAL A 226 23.17 -3.47 1.61
C VAL A 226 24.38 -3.05 0.78
N ILE A 227 25.25 -3.99 0.40
CA ILE A 227 26.43 -3.70 -0.41
C ILE A 227 26.01 -3.10 -1.76
N TYR A 228 25.11 -3.77 -2.49
CA TYR A 228 24.65 -3.28 -3.79
C TYR A 228 23.85 -1.97 -3.67
N MET A 229 23.08 -1.80 -2.59
CA MET A 229 22.32 -0.58 -2.33
C MET A 229 23.25 0.62 -2.13
N LEU A 230 24.26 0.50 -1.25
CA LEU A 230 25.24 1.56 -1.01
C LEU A 230 26.02 1.90 -2.28
N ASP A 231 26.43 0.88 -3.03
CA ASP A 231 27.10 1.09 -4.31
C ASP A 231 26.22 1.81 -5.33
N ALA A 232 24.92 1.49 -5.39
CA ALA A 232 23.97 2.20 -6.24
C ALA A 232 23.84 3.67 -5.82
N CYS A 233 23.68 3.95 -4.52
CA CYS A 233 23.59 5.31 -3.98
C CYS A 233 24.87 6.10 -4.19
N ARG A 234 26.05 5.48 -4.12
CA ARG A 234 27.33 6.15 -4.43
C ARG A 234 27.45 6.52 -5.90
N MET A 235 26.85 5.74 -6.80
CA MET A 235 26.79 6.05 -8.24
C MET A 235 25.73 7.10 -8.58
N ASN A 236 24.60 7.08 -7.88
CA ASN A 236 23.52 8.06 -8.00
C ASN A 236 22.94 8.39 -6.61
N PRO A 237 23.36 9.51 -6.00
CA PRO A 237 22.90 9.93 -4.67
C PRO A 237 21.39 10.10 -4.55
N ASP A 238 20.67 10.43 -5.63
CA ASP A 238 19.21 10.60 -5.61
C ASP A 238 18.47 9.31 -5.22
N LEU A 239 19.10 8.14 -5.40
CA LEU A 239 18.52 6.86 -4.99
C LEU A 239 18.34 6.76 -3.47
N VAL A 240 19.04 7.57 -2.67
CA VAL A 240 18.81 7.65 -1.22
C VAL A 240 17.37 8.08 -0.91
N LEU A 241 16.82 9.01 -1.70
CA LEU A 241 15.44 9.50 -1.56
C LEU A 241 14.40 8.43 -1.94
N ARG A 242 14.80 7.45 -2.75
CA ARG A 242 13.93 6.34 -3.17
C ARG A 242 13.85 5.23 -2.12
N ILE A 243 14.92 4.96 -1.37
CA ILE A 243 14.98 3.84 -0.40
C ILE A 243 13.76 3.78 0.53
N PRO A 244 13.27 4.90 1.12
CA PRO A 244 12.07 4.86 1.98
C PRO A 244 10.78 4.41 1.29
N LEU A 245 10.73 4.41 -0.05
CA LEU A 245 9.58 4.02 -0.86
C LEU A 245 9.57 2.53 -1.19
N ASP A 246 10.73 1.86 -1.12
CA ASP A 246 10.89 0.44 -1.45
C ASP A 246 11.13 -0.34 -0.14
N PRO A 247 10.10 -1.02 0.42
CA PRO A 247 10.16 -1.70 1.71
C PRO A 247 11.33 -2.68 1.85
N GLU A 248 11.67 -3.36 0.76
CA GLU A 248 12.79 -4.30 0.67
C GLU A 248 14.11 -3.69 1.12
N LEU A 249 14.29 -2.39 0.88
CA LEU A 249 15.51 -1.67 1.23
C LEU A 249 15.34 -0.83 2.49
N SER A 250 14.18 -0.19 2.71
CA SER A 250 13.94 0.59 3.93
C SER A 250 14.02 -0.27 5.19
N ASP A 251 13.56 -1.51 5.11
CA ASP A 251 13.55 -2.45 6.23
C ASP A 251 14.97 -2.95 6.59
N LEU A 252 15.96 -2.73 5.71
CA LEU A 252 17.37 -3.01 6.01
C LEU A 252 17.99 -1.95 6.92
N ILE A 253 17.53 -0.70 6.84
CA ILE A 253 18.11 0.42 7.59
C ILE A 253 18.19 0.15 9.10
N PRO A 254 17.12 -0.29 9.79
CA PRO A 254 17.21 -0.59 11.21
C PRO A 254 18.03 -1.85 11.54
N LYS A 255 18.27 -2.74 10.57
CA LYS A 255 19.01 -4.00 10.77
C LYS A 255 20.53 -3.80 10.82
N PHE A 256 21.06 -2.76 10.17
CA PHE A 256 22.50 -2.53 10.06
C PHE A 256 22.92 -1.24 10.79
N TYR A 257 23.80 -1.39 11.78
CA TYR A 257 24.33 -0.26 12.54
C TYR A 257 25.11 0.70 11.63
N GLY A 258 24.79 2.00 11.73
CA GLY A 258 25.47 3.05 10.96
C GLY A 258 24.98 3.23 9.52
N LEU A 259 24.10 2.37 9.00
CA LEU A 259 23.63 2.41 7.62
C LEU A 259 22.88 3.71 7.30
N ARG A 260 21.99 4.18 8.20
CA ARG A 260 21.34 5.49 8.07
C ARG A 260 22.36 6.61 7.89
N LYS A 261 23.36 6.67 8.77
CA LYS A 261 24.40 7.71 8.75
C LYS A 261 25.20 7.69 7.45
N GLU A 262 25.48 6.50 6.92
CA GLU A 262 26.18 6.37 5.64
C GLU A 262 25.32 6.87 4.47
N LEU A 263 24.04 6.53 4.44
CA LEU A 263 23.10 7.04 3.43
C LEU A 263 22.97 8.57 3.50
N ASP A 264 22.87 9.14 4.70
CA ASP A 264 22.81 10.58 4.90
C ASP A 264 24.08 11.27 4.36
N GLN A 265 25.26 10.71 4.63
CA GLN A 265 26.53 11.21 4.09
C GLN A 265 26.61 11.15 2.56
N ILE A 266 26.03 10.11 1.93
CA ILE A 266 25.97 10.01 0.47
C ILE A 266 25.05 11.10 -0.09
N SER A 267 23.89 11.32 0.54
CA SER A 267 22.94 12.36 0.15
C SER A 267 23.56 13.77 0.25
N GLU A 268 24.30 14.06 1.31
CA GLU A 268 24.95 15.36 1.51
C GLU A 268 26.07 15.65 0.49
N ARG A 269 26.76 14.61 0.00
CA ARG A 269 27.84 14.74 -0.99
C ARG A 269 27.35 14.88 -2.42
N GLY A 270 26.08 14.55 -2.68
CA GLY A 270 25.46 14.64 -4.01
C GLY A 270 24.89 16.02 -4.36
N ILE A 271 24.88 16.95 -3.40
CA ILE A 271 24.39 18.34 -3.54
C ILE A 271 25.54 19.27 -3.93
#